data_AF-A0A259JWW1-F1
#
_entry.id   AF-A0A259JWW1-F1
#
_cell.length_a   1.000
_cell.length_b   1.000
_cell.length_c   1.000
_cell.angle_alpha   90.00
_cell.angle_beta   90.00
_cell.angle_gamma   90.00
#
_symmetry.space_group_name_H-M   'P 1'
#
loop_
_entity.id
_entity.type
_entity.pdbx_description
1 polymer ?
#
loop_
_entity_poly.entity_id
_entity_poly.type
_entity_poly.pdbx_seq_one_letter_code
_entity_poly.pdbx_strand_id
1 'polypeptide(L)'
;MVVIVLGLCWSGLWFYAAAHAEGEIDAWMQREATFGRVWACKDRKLAGFPFRFEILCREPTLTTRGEGDPLRFTAARAPVVAQVWAPNHIVAEFDSPAKMEDLATGQVFGLTWKLFQMSGVGTISGVPQRLSIAMDEPAVQMAPGDTARTILTARHLESHVRRTPPANGSVPDGVDFAFSVVDAMNPDLMQEGVGGPVNATLQGSISAVDNAQPMPLPERIRAWSAANGTLKVDVLRVTTPRAALTSTGALGIDPTGRLFGVVSIGFAGVDEFVKNLARNGVISSEMASVIGAV
;
A
#
# COMPACT_ATOMS: atom_id res chain seq x y z
N MET A 1 26.87 34.12 26.92
CA MET A 1 25.49 34.34 27.37
C MET A 1 24.47 34.09 26.24
N VAL A 2 24.62 34.70 25.05
CA VAL A 2 23.69 34.51 23.91
C VAL A 2 23.47 33.04 23.55
N VAL A 3 24.54 32.24 23.43
CA VAL A 3 24.44 30.79 23.13
C VAL A 3 23.65 30.03 24.19
N ILE A 4 23.83 30.37 25.47
CA ILE A 4 23.11 29.74 26.58
C ILE A 4 21.62 30.08 26.51
N VAL A 5 21.29 31.35 26.27
CA VAL A 5 19.89 31.79 26.12
C VAL A 5 19.23 31.10 24.94
N LEU A 6 19.90 31.05 23.78
CA LEU A 6 19.39 30.34 22.59
C LEU A 6 19.21 28.84 22.86
N GLY A 7 20.14 28.21 23.56
CA GLY A 7 20.03 26.80 23.94
C GLY A 7 18.85 26.51 24.88
N LEU A 8 18.58 27.40 25.84
CA LEU A 8 17.44 27.28 26.74
C LEU A 8 16.11 27.53 26.01
N CYS A 9 16.05 28.56 25.15
CA CYS A 9 14.89 28.84 24.32
C CYS A 9 14.58 27.66 23.38
N TRP A 10 15.59 27.10 22.71
CA TRP A 10 15.42 25.94 21.86
C TRP A 10 14.96 24.71 22.63
N SER A 11 15.53 24.47 23.81
CA SER A 11 15.10 23.39 24.70
C SER A 11 13.62 23.52 25.06
N GLY A 12 13.20 24.72 25.53
CA GLY A 12 11.80 24.99 25.86
C GLY A 12 10.86 24.77 24.66
N LEU A 13 11.25 25.27 23.49
CA LEU A 13 10.48 25.10 22.26
C LEU A 13 10.35 23.63 21.85
N TRP A 14 11.43 22.86 21.93
CA TRP A 14 11.43 21.44 21.57
C TRP A 14 10.51 20.62 22.49
N PHE A 15 10.59 20.82 23.81
CA PHE A 15 9.72 20.12 24.76
C PHE A 15 8.25 20.51 24.61
N TYR A 16 7.96 21.78 24.31
CA TYR A 16 6.61 22.23 23.99
C TYR A 16 6.07 21.54 22.71
N ALA A 17 6.88 21.52 21.65
CA ALA A 17 6.51 20.88 20.39
C ALA A 17 6.34 19.36 20.53
N ALA A 18 7.18 18.70 21.33
CA ALA A 18 7.07 17.27 21.66
C ALA A 18 5.74 16.97 22.37
N ALA A 19 5.37 17.75 23.39
CA ALA A 19 4.09 17.57 24.09
C ALA A 19 2.88 17.82 23.19
N HIS A 20 2.95 18.81 22.30
CA HIS A 20 1.90 19.07 21.31
C HIS A 20 1.77 17.91 20.32
N ALA A 21 2.89 17.37 19.82
CA ALA A 21 2.90 16.22 18.92
C ALA A 21 2.29 14.97 19.54
N GLU A 22 2.54 14.68 20.83
CA GLU A 22 1.89 13.56 21.53
C GLU A 22 0.36 13.70 21.53
N GLY A 23 -0.17 14.91 21.78
CA GLY A 23 -1.60 15.19 21.73
C GLY A 23 -2.21 15.02 20.32
N GLU A 24 -1.50 15.45 19.28
CA GLU A 24 -1.95 15.27 17.88
C GLU A 24 -1.98 13.80 17.46
N ILE A 25 -1.03 12.98 17.95
CA ILE A 25 -1.03 11.53 17.70
C ILE A 25 -2.23 10.88 18.39
N ASP A 26 -2.55 11.27 19.63
CA ASP A 26 -3.75 10.77 20.33
C ASP A 26 -5.04 11.16 19.61
N ALA A 27 -5.15 12.41 19.19
CA ALA A 27 -6.28 12.87 18.39
C ALA A 27 -6.39 12.11 17.06
N TRP A 28 -5.26 11.83 16.40
CA TRP A 28 -5.22 11.00 15.19
C TRP A 28 -5.70 9.58 15.46
N MET A 29 -5.18 8.88 16.47
CA MET A 29 -5.61 7.51 16.79
C MET A 29 -7.10 7.44 17.15
N GLN A 30 -7.63 8.46 17.85
CA GLN A 30 -9.06 8.55 18.13
C GLN A 30 -9.89 8.73 16.85
N ARG A 31 -9.46 9.61 15.92
CA ARG A 31 -10.11 9.73 14.60
C ARG A 31 -10.06 8.42 13.83
N GLU A 32 -8.92 7.73 13.83
CA GLU A 32 -8.80 6.43 13.16
C GLU A 32 -9.74 5.38 13.77
N ALA A 33 -9.92 5.38 15.09
CA ALA A 33 -10.87 4.49 15.74
C ALA A 33 -12.33 4.76 15.30
N THR A 34 -12.71 6.01 15.03
CA THR A 34 -14.04 6.33 14.46
C THR A 34 -14.23 5.79 13.04
N PHE A 35 -13.12 5.59 12.31
CA PHE A 35 -13.11 4.93 11.01
C PHE A 35 -12.95 3.40 11.13
N GLY A 36 -13.00 2.82 12.34
CA GLY A 36 -12.84 1.38 12.53
C GLY A 36 -11.40 0.90 12.47
N ARG A 37 -10.40 1.80 12.47
CA ARG A 37 -8.97 1.47 12.52
C ARG A 37 -8.42 1.75 13.91
N VAL A 38 -8.28 0.69 14.71
CA VAL A 38 -7.75 0.80 16.07
C VAL A 38 -6.25 0.56 16.06
N TRP A 39 -5.49 1.60 16.41
CA TRP A 39 -4.04 1.54 16.53
C TRP A 39 -3.64 1.41 18.00
N ALA A 40 -2.71 0.49 18.28
CA ALA A 40 -2.08 0.34 19.58
C ALA A 40 -0.56 0.40 19.43
N CYS A 41 0.08 1.18 20.28
CA CYS A 41 1.53 1.35 20.34
C CYS A 41 1.94 1.29 21.81
N LYS A 42 2.59 0.19 22.20
CA LYS A 42 3.04 -0.02 23.58
C LYS A 42 4.29 0.82 23.84
N ASP A 43 4.37 1.36 25.06
CA ASP A 43 5.50 2.15 25.56
C ASP A 43 5.83 3.40 24.71
N ARG A 44 4.82 4.01 24.08
CA ARG A 44 4.98 5.21 23.27
C ARG A 44 5.55 6.36 24.11
N LYS A 45 6.76 6.81 23.77
CA LYS A 45 7.39 8.02 24.32
C LYS A 45 8.08 8.77 23.21
N LEU A 46 7.96 10.10 23.22
CA LEU A 46 8.59 10.96 22.24
C LEU A 46 10.00 11.38 22.70
N ALA A 47 11.00 11.10 21.87
CA ALA A 47 12.43 11.38 22.07
C ALA A 47 13.00 12.13 20.85
N GLY A 48 14.33 12.25 20.75
CA GLY A 48 14.99 12.81 19.55
C GLY A 48 15.51 14.25 19.67
N PHE A 49 15.50 14.82 20.89
CA PHE A 49 16.12 16.13 21.15
C PHE A 49 17.56 16.19 20.60
N PRO A 50 18.00 17.31 20.00
CA PRO A 50 17.26 18.57 19.78
C PRO A 50 16.59 18.73 18.41
N PHE A 51 16.78 17.81 17.48
CA PHE A 51 16.55 18.08 16.06
C PHE A 51 15.46 17.22 15.40
N ARG A 52 14.99 16.18 16.08
CA ARG A 52 13.94 15.30 15.57
C ARG A 52 12.94 14.93 16.67
N PHE A 53 11.83 14.38 16.25
CA PHE A 53 10.88 13.67 17.10
C PHE A 53 10.98 12.19 16.73
N GLU A 54 11.22 11.34 17.71
CA GLU A 54 11.36 9.90 17.55
C GLU A 54 10.42 9.18 18.49
N ILE A 55 9.69 8.20 17.97
CA ILE A 55 8.80 7.34 18.73
C ILE A 55 9.18 5.90 18.42
N LEU A 56 9.42 5.11 19.47
CA LEU A 56 9.59 3.67 19.33
C LEU A 56 8.31 2.97 19.78
N CYS A 57 7.53 2.47 18.81
CA CYS A 57 6.39 1.62 19.12
C CYS A 57 6.85 0.18 19.30
N ARG A 58 6.67 -0.39 20.49
CA ARG A 58 6.84 -1.83 20.72
C ARG A 58 5.52 -2.53 20.40
N GLU A 59 5.62 -3.68 19.73
CA GLU A 59 4.47 -4.51 19.37
C GLU A 59 3.32 -3.72 18.70
N PRO A 60 3.60 -2.85 17.70
CA PRO A 60 2.55 -2.03 17.09
C PRO A 60 1.48 -2.94 16.51
N THR A 61 0.23 -2.64 16.86
CA THR A 61 -0.93 -3.42 16.40
C THR A 61 -1.93 -2.51 15.71
N LEU A 62 -2.35 -2.91 14.51
CA LEU A 62 -3.48 -2.34 13.79
C LEU A 62 -4.60 -3.38 13.79
N THR A 63 -5.77 -3.01 14.28
CA THR A 63 -6.99 -3.82 14.15
C THR A 63 -8.03 -3.04 13.36
N THR A 64 -8.46 -3.58 12.22
CA THR A 64 -9.61 -3.06 11.49
C THR A 64 -10.88 -3.76 11.98
N ARG A 65 -11.93 -2.99 12.21
CA ARG A 65 -13.28 -3.45 12.58
C ARG A 65 -14.30 -2.59 11.83
N GLY A 66 -15.51 -3.10 11.65
CA GLY A 66 -16.60 -2.35 11.01
C GLY A 66 -16.86 -2.80 9.59
N GLU A 67 -17.20 -1.87 8.70
CA GLU A 67 -17.64 -2.19 7.33
C GLU A 67 -16.52 -2.70 6.42
N GLY A 68 -15.24 -2.56 6.76
CA GLY A 68 -14.14 -3.18 6.01
C GLY A 68 -13.84 -4.63 6.41
N ASP A 69 -12.94 -5.28 5.68
CA ASP A 69 -12.45 -6.62 6.04
C ASP A 69 -11.74 -6.57 7.41
N PRO A 70 -12.21 -7.32 8.42
CA PRO A 70 -11.66 -7.26 9.76
C PRO A 70 -10.34 -8.01 9.80
N LEU A 71 -9.25 -7.30 10.11
CA LEU A 71 -7.91 -7.85 10.17
C LEU A 71 -7.18 -7.34 11.40
N ARG A 72 -6.21 -8.12 11.88
CA ARG A 72 -5.23 -7.70 12.87
C ARG A 72 -3.83 -7.87 12.31
N PHE A 73 -3.08 -6.78 12.29
CA PHE A 73 -1.67 -6.77 11.97
C PHE A 73 -0.86 -6.44 13.23
N THR A 74 0.18 -7.21 13.51
CA THR A 74 1.10 -6.99 14.64
C THR A 74 2.54 -7.17 14.17
N ALA A 75 3.41 -6.19 14.39
CA ALA A 75 4.84 -6.28 14.12
C ALA A 75 5.66 -6.27 15.42
N ALA A 76 6.97 -6.53 15.35
CA ALA A 76 7.82 -6.57 16.53
C ALA A 76 8.07 -5.16 17.12
N ARG A 77 8.52 -4.23 16.29
CA ARG A 77 8.79 -2.83 16.65
C ARG A 77 8.58 -1.92 15.44
N ALA A 78 8.28 -0.66 15.69
CA ALA A 78 8.28 0.37 14.67
C ALA A 78 8.89 1.69 15.20
N PRO A 79 10.18 1.97 14.91
CA PRO A 79 10.71 3.32 15.06
C PRO A 79 10.05 4.27 14.04
N VAL A 80 9.59 5.42 14.53
CA VAL A 80 8.94 6.48 13.74
C VAL A 80 9.66 7.78 14.01
N VAL A 81 10.03 8.51 12.96
CA VAL A 81 10.81 9.74 13.03
C VAL A 81 10.16 10.85 12.21
N ALA A 82 10.16 12.06 12.75
CA ALA A 82 9.87 13.29 12.04
C ALA A 82 10.91 14.36 12.39
N GLN A 83 11.25 15.25 11.46
CA GLN A 83 12.21 16.34 11.72
C GLN A 83 11.50 17.55 12.33
N VAL A 84 12.16 18.28 13.23
CA VAL A 84 11.54 19.46 13.89
C VAL A 84 11.17 20.56 12.89
N TRP A 85 11.94 20.72 11.79
CA TRP A 85 11.66 21.68 10.72
C TRP A 85 10.72 21.14 9.62
N ALA A 86 10.37 19.86 9.67
CA ALA A 86 9.44 19.23 8.73
C ALA A 86 8.57 18.20 9.47
N PRO A 87 7.77 18.62 10.48
CA PRO A 87 7.03 17.69 11.34
C PRO A 87 5.92 16.94 10.59
N ASN A 88 5.52 17.45 9.42
CA ASN A 88 4.56 16.84 8.52
C ASN A 88 5.17 15.78 7.58
N HIS A 89 6.48 15.54 7.65
CA HIS A 89 7.16 14.43 6.97
C HIS A 89 7.58 13.39 8.00
N ILE A 90 6.89 12.25 7.95
CA ILE A 90 7.04 11.14 8.89
C ILE A 90 7.68 9.97 8.15
N VAL A 91 8.72 9.37 8.73
CA VAL A 91 9.33 8.12 8.25
C VAL A 91 9.20 7.09 9.35
N ALA A 92 8.69 5.91 9.02
CA ALA A 92 8.60 4.78 9.92
C ALA A 92 9.33 3.58 9.32
N GLU A 93 10.06 2.84 10.14
CA GLU A 93 10.54 1.51 9.78
C GLU A 93 9.85 0.49 10.66
N PHE A 94 9.65 -0.72 10.16
CA PHE A 94 9.00 -1.80 10.88
C PHE A 94 9.93 -3.01 10.93
N ASP A 95 10.07 -3.58 12.11
CA ASP A 95 10.90 -4.76 12.31
C ASP A 95 10.13 -6.04 12.03
N SER A 96 10.78 -6.94 11.28
CA SER A 96 10.36 -8.33 11.11
C SER A 96 10.63 -9.14 12.40
N PRO A 97 9.83 -10.19 12.71
CA PRO A 97 8.65 -10.66 12.00
C PRO A 97 7.38 -9.88 12.35
N ALA A 98 6.39 -9.97 11.47
CA ALA A 98 5.02 -9.55 11.74
C ALA A 98 4.03 -10.69 11.49
N LYS A 99 2.83 -10.53 12.06
CA LYS A 99 1.70 -11.43 11.92
C LYS A 99 0.53 -10.63 11.37
N MET A 100 -0.14 -11.18 10.37
CA MET A 100 -1.44 -10.71 9.90
C MET A 100 -2.47 -11.81 10.11
N GLU A 101 -3.58 -11.46 10.75
CA GLU A 101 -4.69 -12.35 11.05
C GLU A 101 -5.94 -11.78 10.40
N ASP A 102 -6.55 -12.55 9.51
CA ASP A 102 -7.89 -12.28 9.01
C ASP A 102 -8.87 -12.71 10.10
N LEU A 103 -9.58 -11.74 10.68
CA LEU A 103 -10.50 -11.98 11.79
C LEU A 103 -11.86 -12.52 11.33
N ALA A 104 -12.15 -12.47 10.03
CA ALA A 104 -13.36 -13.07 9.47
C ALA A 104 -13.17 -14.58 9.26
N THR A 105 -12.01 -15.00 8.75
CA THR A 105 -11.73 -16.42 8.44
C THR A 105 -10.91 -17.13 9.53
N GLY A 106 -10.25 -16.38 10.41
CA GLY A 106 -9.26 -16.91 11.36
C GLY A 106 -7.92 -17.26 10.72
N GLN A 107 -7.73 -16.96 9.42
CA GLN A 107 -6.51 -17.28 8.70
C GLN A 107 -5.35 -16.41 9.17
N VAL A 108 -4.19 -17.05 9.37
CA VAL A 108 -2.98 -16.40 9.87
C VAL A 108 -1.89 -16.42 8.79
N PHE A 109 -1.26 -15.27 8.63
CA PHE A 109 -0.10 -15.07 7.77
C PHE A 109 1.09 -14.58 8.60
N GLY A 110 2.23 -15.24 8.43
CA GLY A 110 3.53 -14.77 8.89
C GLY A 110 4.17 -13.90 7.82
N LEU A 111 4.71 -12.75 8.22
CA LEU A 111 5.35 -11.79 7.34
C LEU A 111 6.80 -11.57 7.80
N THR A 112 7.73 -11.68 6.87
CA THR A 112 9.15 -11.43 7.11
C THR A 112 9.72 -10.54 6.01
N TRP A 113 10.76 -9.78 6.34
CA TRP A 113 11.45 -8.88 5.42
C TRP A 113 12.81 -8.50 6.02
N LYS A 114 13.69 -7.94 5.20
CA LYS A 114 14.96 -7.36 5.63
C LYS A 114 14.84 -5.88 5.97
N LEU A 115 14.07 -5.14 5.17
CA LEU A 115 13.71 -3.74 5.40
C LEU A 115 12.23 -3.57 5.10
N PHE A 116 11.53 -2.83 5.94
CA PHE A 116 10.21 -2.28 5.63
C PHE A 116 10.18 -0.84 6.11
N GLN A 117 10.20 0.09 5.15
CA GLN A 117 10.16 1.52 5.40
C GLN A 117 8.89 2.13 4.80
N MET A 118 8.28 3.04 5.55
CA MET A 118 7.16 3.87 5.15
C MET A 118 7.53 5.34 5.31
N SER A 119 7.10 6.18 4.37
CA SER A 119 7.29 7.63 4.44
C SER A 119 5.98 8.32 4.05
N GLY A 120 5.48 9.19 4.92
CA GLY A 120 4.26 9.97 4.70
C GLY A 120 4.55 11.46 4.74
N VAL A 121 3.92 12.23 3.84
CA VAL A 121 3.91 13.70 3.87
C VAL A 121 2.47 14.19 3.92
N GLY A 122 2.15 15.02 4.89
CA GLY A 122 0.83 15.65 5.05
C GLY A 122 0.86 17.17 4.93
N THR A 123 -0.32 17.79 4.88
CA THR A 123 -0.46 19.23 5.16
C THR A 123 -0.29 19.50 6.66
N ILE A 124 -0.11 20.76 7.04
CA ILE A 124 -0.11 21.17 8.45
C ILE A 124 -1.46 20.86 9.12
N SER A 125 -2.56 20.86 8.36
CA SER A 125 -3.89 20.44 8.82
C SER A 125 -4.10 18.92 8.91
N GLY A 126 -3.06 18.11 8.67
CA GLY A 126 -3.11 16.66 8.80
C GLY A 126 -3.71 15.91 7.62
N VAL A 127 -3.90 16.57 6.46
CA VAL A 127 -4.39 15.91 5.24
C VAL A 127 -3.23 15.19 4.55
N PRO A 128 -3.26 13.85 4.39
CA PRO A 128 -2.19 13.11 3.72
C PRO A 128 -2.04 13.56 2.26
N GLN A 129 -0.83 13.88 1.83
CA GLN A 129 -0.50 14.33 0.47
C GLN A 129 0.32 13.30 -0.31
N ARG A 130 1.25 12.61 0.37
CA ARG A 130 2.10 11.57 -0.22
C ARG A 130 2.27 10.42 0.77
N LEU A 131 2.27 9.21 0.25
CA LEU A 131 2.63 8.00 0.98
C LEU A 131 3.61 7.21 0.11
N SER A 132 4.63 6.66 0.74
CA SER A 132 5.62 5.81 0.08
C SER A 132 5.93 4.63 0.98
N ILE A 133 6.08 3.46 0.38
CA ILE A 133 6.38 2.19 1.03
C ILE A 133 7.51 1.54 0.22
N ALA A 134 8.52 1.04 0.91
CA ALA A 134 9.59 0.23 0.33
C ALA A 134 9.85 -0.98 1.23
N MET A 135 9.97 -2.15 0.62
CA MET A 135 10.25 -3.41 1.31
C MET A 135 11.35 -4.18 0.57
N ASP A 136 12.37 -4.61 1.31
CA ASP A 136 13.43 -5.49 0.80
C ASP A 136 13.24 -6.91 1.31
N GLU A 137 13.38 -7.85 0.38
CA GLU A 137 13.26 -9.29 0.62
C GLU A 137 11.98 -9.70 1.37
N PRO A 138 10.77 -9.16 1.03
CA PRO A 138 9.55 -9.55 1.71
C PRO A 138 9.18 -11.02 1.42
N ALA A 139 8.73 -11.73 2.44
CA ALA A 139 8.20 -13.08 2.34
C ALA A 139 6.93 -13.23 3.17
N VAL A 140 5.91 -13.81 2.57
CA VAL A 140 4.60 -14.11 3.16
C VAL A 140 4.47 -15.63 3.28
N GLN A 141 4.17 -16.07 4.49
CA GLN A 141 3.88 -17.46 4.80
C GLN A 141 2.44 -17.57 5.28
N MET A 142 1.71 -18.54 4.76
CA MET A 142 0.38 -18.89 5.22
C MET A 142 0.47 -20.04 6.20
N ALA A 143 -0.22 -19.95 7.32
CA ALA A 143 -0.23 -21.00 8.33
C ALA A 143 -1.66 -21.48 8.62
N PRO A 144 -2.00 -22.73 8.25
CA PRO A 144 -3.00 -23.53 8.95
C PRO A 144 -2.26 -24.65 9.72
N GLY A 145 -2.03 -24.47 11.03
CA GLY A 145 -1.38 -25.48 11.89
C GLY A 145 0.16 -25.45 11.88
N ASP A 146 0.81 -26.62 12.09
CA ASP A 146 2.24 -26.76 12.40
C ASP A 146 3.21 -26.64 11.21
N THR A 147 2.73 -26.41 9.98
CA THR A 147 3.61 -26.20 8.81
C THR A 147 3.31 -24.90 8.09
N ALA A 148 4.17 -23.90 8.29
CA ALA A 148 4.12 -22.64 7.54
C ALA A 148 4.51 -22.88 6.08
N ARG A 149 3.67 -22.43 5.14
CA ARG A 149 3.91 -22.52 3.70
C ARG A 149 4.19 -21.14 3.14
N THR A 150 5.34 -20.93 2.51
CA THR A 150 5.61 -19.70 1.76
C THR A 150 4.67 -19.60 0.57
N ILE A 151 3.94 -18.49 0.47
CA ILE A 151 2.98 -18.22 -0.62
C ILE A 151 3.45 -17.07 -1.51
N LEU A 152 4.33 -16.21 -1.02
CA LEU A 152 4.88 -15.09 -1.80
C LEU A 152 6.26 -14.73 -1.28
N THR A 153 7.21 -14.50 -2.18
CA THR A 153 8.46 -13.77 -1.89
C THR A 153 8.69 -12.72 -2.97
N ALA A 154 9.52 -11.72 -2.69
CA ALA A 154 10.07 -10.83 -3.70
C ALA A 154 11.48 -10.37 -3.29
N ARG A 155 12.25 -9.83 -4.24
CA ARG A 155 13.53 -9.18 -3.93
C ARG A 155 13.31 -7.76 -3.42
N HIS A 156 12.40 -7.02 -4.05
CA HIS A 156 12.07 -5.65 -3.69
C HIS A 156 10.61 -5.34 -4.05
N LEU A 157 9.95 -4.54 -3.23
CA LEU A 157 8.61 -4.00 -3.50
C LEU A 157 8.59 -2.53 -3.09
N GLU A 158 8.06 -1.69 -3.95
CA GLU A 158 7.85 -0.27 -3.67
C GLU A 158 6.46 0.18 -4.13
N SER A 159 5.90 1.12 -3.39
CA SER A 159 4.61 1.74 -3.69
C SER A 159 4.63 3.21 -3.31
N HIS A 160 4.16 4.06 -4.20
CA HIS A 160 4.07 5.51 -4.00
C HIS A 160 2.68 5.96 -4.39
N VAL A 161 2.07 6.79 -3.54
CA VAL A 161 0.78 7.43 -3.80
C VAL A 161 0.92 8.91 -3.50
N ARG A 162 0.37 9.76 -4.36
CA ARG A 162 0.24 11.19 -4.09
C ARG A 162 -1.15 11.69 -4.43
N ARG A 163 -1.67 12.64 -3.66
CA ARG A 163 -2.90 13.34 -4.03
C ARG A 163 -2.65 14.21 -5.25
N THR A 164 -3.62 14.20 -6.15
CA THR A 164 -3.66 15.06 -7.32
C THR A 164 -4.79 16.06 -7.09
N PRO A 165 -4.47 17.33 -6.77
CA PRO A 165 -5.51 18.33 -6.56
C PRO A 165 -6.32 18.54 -7.85
N PRO A 166 -7.59 18.91 -7.72
CA PRO A 166 -8.49 19.00 -8.85
C PRO A 166 -8.02 20.14 -9.77
N ALA A 167 -7.71 19.79 -11.02
CA ALA A 167 -7.41 20.80 -12.03
C ALA A 167 -8.69 21.61 -12.29
N ASN A 168 -8.74 22.83 -11.76
CA ASN A 168 -9.80 23.82 -11.98
C ASN A 168 -11.21 23.43 -11.50
N GLY A 169 -11.34 22.57 -10.48
CA GLY A 169 -12.63 22.26 -9.83
C GLY A 169 -13.59 21.38 -10.65
N SER A 170 -13.19 20.92 -11.83
CA SER A 170 -14.00 20.08 -12.74
C SER A 170 -13.71 18.57 -12.66
N VAL A 171 -12.60 18.18 -12.02
CA VAL A 171 -12.23 16.77 -11.81
C VAL A 171 -12.32 16.47 -10.31
N PRO A 172 -13.03 15.42 -9.86
CA PRO A 172 -13.04 15.03 -8.46
C PRO A 172 -11.61 14.72 -7.97
N ASP A 173 -11.32 15.03 -6.69
CA ASP A 173 -10.04 14.71 -6.05
C ASP A 173 -9.59 13.28 -6.38
N GLY A 174 -8.33 13.16 -6.80
CA GLY A 174 -7.75 11.89 -7.22
C GLY A 174 -6.40 11.61 -6.58
N VAL A 175 -5.83 10.47 -6.92
CA VAL A 175 -4.45 10.12 -6.57
C VAL A 175 -3.70 9.60 -7.79
N ASP A 176 -2.44 10.00 -7.92
CA ASP A 176 -1.48 9.31 -8.76
C ASP A 176 -0.82 8.21 -7.94
N PHE A 177 -0.58 7.06 -8.57
CA PHE A 177 0.06 5.92 -7.95
C PHE A 177 1.19 5.35 -8.83
N ALA A 178 2.19 4.80 -8.17
CA ALA A 178 3.23 3.99 -8.80
C ALA A 178 3.51 2.80 -7.87
N PHE A 179 3.56 1.61 -8.44
CA PHE A 179 3.87 0.36 -7.76
C PHE A 179 4.90 -0.40 -8.58
N SER A 180 5.90 -0.98 -7.93
CA SER A 180 6.79 -1.92 -8.57
C SER A 180 7.13 -3.08 -7.65
N VAL A 181 7.33 -4.25 -8.25
CA VAL A 181 7.82 -5.44 -7.57
C VAL A 181 8.84 -6.11 -8.45
N VAL A 182 9.92 -6.58 -7.82
CA VAL A 182 11.08 -7.15 -8.49
C VAL A 182 11.31 -8.56 -7.96
N ASP A 183 11.47 -9.50 -8.88
CA ASP A 183 11.60 -10.93 -8.63
C ASP A 183 10.54 -11.50 -7.67
N ALA A 184 9.27 -11.15 -7.88
CA ALA A 184 8.19 -11.78 -7.13
C ALA A 184 8.10 -13.27 -7.50
N MET A 185 8.01 -14.14 -6.50
CA MET A 185 7.83 -15.57 -6.68
C MET A 185 6.62 -16.03 -5.87
N ASN A 186 5.75 -16.79 -6.53
CA ASN A 186 4.62 -17.45 -5.89
C ASN A 186 4.69 -18.93 -6.28
N PRO A 187 4.89 -19.86 -5.33
CA PRO A 187 5.05 -21.27 -5.62
C PRO A 187 3.85 -21.90 -6.35
N ASP A 188 2.63 -21.44 -6.11
CA ASP A 188 1.43 -21.93 -6.80
C ASP A 188 1.43 -21.51 -8.28
N LEU A 189 1.72 -20.24 -8.56
CA LEU A 189 1.81 -19.75 -9.95
C LEU A 189 2.92 -20.45 -10.75
N MET A 190 4.03 -20.81 -10.10
CA MET A 190 5.09 -21.58 -10.75
C MET A 190 4.64 -22.99 -11.15
N GLN A 191 3.76 -23.63 -10.38
CA GLN A 191 3.16 -24.92 -10.76
C GLN A 191 2.21 -24.77 -11.95
N GLU A 192 1.54 -23.63 -12.08
CA GLU A 192 0.67 -23.27 -13.21
C GLU A 192 1.46 -22.82 -14.46
N GLY A 193 2.79 -22.92 -14.45
CA GLY A 193 3.64 -22.67 -15.62
C GLY A 193 4.14 -21.23 -15.76
N VAL A 194 4.00 -20.38 -14.73
CA VAL A 194 4.71 -19.09 -14.69
C VAL A 194 6.21 -19.35 -14.56
N GLY A 195 6.93 -19.20 -15.67
CA GLY A 195 8.30 -19.67 -15.87
C GLY A 195 9.41 -18.87 -15.19
N GLY A 196 9.25 -18.54 -13.91
CA GLY A 196 10.26 -17.86 -13.08
C GLY A 196 9.75 -16.62 -12.35
N PRO A 197 10.67 -15.79 -11.82
CA PRO A 197 10.32 -14.59 -11.08
C PRO A 197 9.53 -13.59 -11.94
N VAL A 198 8.56 -12.94 -11.33
CA VAL A 198 7.71 -11.92 -11.93
C VAL A 198 8.24 -10.54 -11.53
N ASN A 199 8.55 -9.72 -12.53
CA ASN A 199 8.75 -8.29 -12.33
C ASN A 199 7.50 -7.56 -12.79
N ALA A 200 6.98 -6.63 -12.00
CA ALA A 200 5.84 -5.82 -12.40
C ALA A 200 6.05 -4.34 -12.07
N THR A 201 5.51 -3.48 -12.92
CA THR A 201 5.42 -2.04 -12.72
C THR A 201 4.04 -1.58 -13.12
N LEU A 202 3.39 -0.81 -12.25
CA LEU A 202 2.07 -0.24 -12.47
C LEU A 202 2.11 1.25 -12.10
N GLN A 203 1.75 2.12 -13.03
CA GLN A 203 1.71 3.57 -12.83
C GLN A 203 0.43 4.13 -13.47
N GLY A 204 -0.16 5.12 -12.81
CA GLY A 204 -1.39 5.73 -13.30
C GLY A 204 -2.00 6.72 -12.32
N SER A 205 -3.26 7.05 -12.59
CA SER A 205 -4.05 7.95 -11.76
C SER A 205 -5.47 7.43 -11.61
N ILE A 206 -6.07 7.60 -10.43
CA ILE A 206 -7.47 7.31 -10.16
C ILE A 206 -8.17 8.59 -9.66
N SER A 207 -9.29 8.95 -10.25
CA SER A 207 -10.11 10.09 -9.82
C SER A 207 -11.20 9.66 -8.84
N ALA A 208 -11.86 10.63 -8.19
CA ALA A 208 -12.98 10.42 -7.28
C ALA A 208 -12.65 9.51 -6.08
N VAL A 209 -11.54 9.81 -5.39
CA VAL A 209 -11.03 9.05 -4.24
C VAL A 209 -10.93 9.90 -2.97
N ASP A 210 -11.94 10.73 -2.75
CA ASP A 210 -12.03 11.64 -1.60
C ASP A 210 -12.33 10.92 -0.27
N ASN A 211 -13.08 9.80 -0.32
CA ASN A 211 -13.47 9.05 0.86
C ASN A 211 -12.44 7.97 1.30
N ALA A 212 -11.77 8.24 2.42
CA ALA A 212 -10.80 7.34 3.06
C ALA A 212 -11.40 6.45 4.18
N GLN A 213 -12.72 6.48 4.41
CA GLN A 213 -13.40 5.59 5.35
C GLN A 213 -13.28 4.14 4.89
N PRO A 214 -12.99 3.16 5.77
CA PRO A 214 -13.04 1.75 5.44
C PRO A 214 -14.45 1.34 5.00
N MET A 215 -14.51 0.59 3.91
CA MET A 215 -15.73 0.02 3.36
C MET A 215 -15.34 -1.21 2.55
N PRO A 216 -16.25 -2.18 2.33
CA PRO A 216 -15.96 -3.34 1.50
C PRO A 216 -15.55 -2.90 0.09
N LEU A 217 -14.61 -3.62 -0.53
CA LEU A 217 -14.17 -3.32 -1.89
C LEU A 217 -15.34 -3.19 -2.90
N PRO A 218 -16.36 -4.07 -2.89
CA PRO A 218 -17.51 -3.92 -3.79
C PRO A 218 -18.31 -2.63 -3.58
N GLU A 219 -18.42 -2.14 -2.36
CA GLU A 219 -19.08 -0.87 -2.07
C GLU A 219 -18.24 0.31 -2.51
N ARG A 220 -16.91 0.24 -2.31
CA ARG A 220 -15.97 1.26 -2.78
C ARG A 220 -16.05 1.42 -4.29
N ILE A 221 -16.08 0.32 -5.03
CA ILE A 221 -16.20 0.31 -6.48
C ILE A 221 -17.53 0.96 -6.92
N ARG A 222 -18.63 0.64 -6.23
CA ARG A 222 -19.95 1.25 -6.51
C ARG A 222 -19.95 2.76 -6.25
N ALA A 223 -19.41 3.21 -5.12
CA ALA A 223 -19.31 4.64 -4.78
C ALA A 223 -18.43 5.40 -5.79
N TRP A 224 -17.29 4.82 -6.16
CA TRP A 224 -16.39 5.36 -7.18
C TRP A 224 -17.06 5.45 -8.56
N SER A 225 -17.78 4.41 -8.98
CA SER A 225 -18.57 4.42 -10.22
C SER A 225 -19.66 5.50 -10.19
N ALA A 226 -20.40 5.63 -9.09
CA ALA A 226 -21.43 6.66 -8.92
C ALA A 226 -20.87 8.09 -8.98
N ALA A 227 -19.59 8.27 -8.61
CA ALA A 227 -18.88 9.54 -8.72
C ALA A 227 -18.23 9.77 -10.10
N ASN A 228 -18.54 8.94 -11.11
CA ASN A 228 -17.91 8.94 -12.43
C ASN A 228 -16.38 8.81 -12.35
N GLY A 229 -15.90 7.99 -11.42
CA GLY A 229 -14.49 7.70 -11.24
C GLY A 229 -13.86 7.09 -12.49
N THR A 230 -12.63 7.49 -12.76
CA THR A 230 -11.84 7.04 -13.91
C THR A 230 -10.46 6.58 -13.45
N LEU A 231 -10.03 5.43 -13.96
CA LEU A 231 -8.70 4.86 -13.76
C LEU A 231 -7.91 5.02 -15.05
N LYS A 232 -6.85 5.82 -15.02
CA LYS A 232 -5.86 5.90 -16.09
C LYS A 232 -4.70 5.00 -15.75
N VAL A 233 -4.30 4.16 -16.70
CA VAL A 233 -3.11 3.30 -16.64
C VAL A 233 -2.09 3.88 -17.62
N ASP A 234 -1.08 4.55 -17.08
CA ASP A 234 0.01 5.13 -17.89
C ASP A 234 1.05 4.07 -18.25
N VAL A 235 1.32 3.16 -17.31
CA VAL A 235 2.21 2.01 -17.52
C VAL A 235 1.67 0.83 -16.73
N LEU A 236 1.41 -0.28 -17.39
CA LEU A 236 1.44 -1.60 -16.78
C LEU A 236 2.47 -2.41 -17.55
N ARG A 237 3.45 -2.97 -16.84
CA ARG A 237 4.43 -3.91 -17.39
C ARG A 237 4.52 -5.08 -16.43
N VAL A 238 4.39 -6.29 -16.95
CA VAL A 238 4.62 -7.54 -16.21
C VAL A 238 5.53 -8.41 -17.05
N THR A 239 6.63 -8.88 -16.49
CA THR A 239 7.60 -9.70 -17.21
C THR A 239 8.02 -10.90 -16.39
N THR A 240 8.20 -12.01 -17.06
CA THR A 240 8.86 -13.22 -16.57
C THR A 240 10.03 -13.55 -17.51
N PRO A 241 10.86 -14.56 -17.23
CA PRO A 241 11.90 -15.00 -18.16
C PRO A 241 11.38 -15.45 -19.54
N ARG A 242 10.09 -15.79 -19.65
CA ARG A 242 9.51 -16.34 -20.88
C ARG A 242 8.45 -15.47 -21.54
N ALA A 243 7.89 -14.52 -20.80
CA ALA A 243 6.75 -13.74 -21.27
C ALA A 243 6.82 -12.28 -20.81
N ALA A 244 6.23 -11.40 -21.60
CA ALA A 244 6.01 -10.00 -21.24
C ALA A 244 4.58 -9.59 -21.58
N LEU A 245 4.03 -8.75 -20.72
CA LEU A 245 2.76 -8.06 -20.86
C LEU A 245 3.02 -6.57 -20.68
N THR A 246 2.50 -5.75 -21.59
CA THR A 246 2.41 -4.31 -21.42
C THR A 246 0.98 -3.86 -21.62
N SER A 247 0.53 -2.87 -20.85
CA SER A 247 -0.79 -2.29 -21.03
C SER A 247 -0.80 -0.81 -20.69
N THR A 248 -1.60 -0.05 -21.43
CA THR A 248 -1.90 1.36 -21.20
C THR A 248 -3.35 1.62 -21.53
N GLY A 249 -3.99 2.62 -20.92
CA GLY A 249 -5.36 2.95 -21.25
C GLY A 249 -6.09 3.74 -20.19
N ALA A 250 -7.39 3.87 -20.39
CA ALA A 250 -8.29 4.47 -19.42
C ALA A 250 -9.54 3.59 -19.28
N LEU A 251 -9.94 3.40 -18.03
CA LEU A 251 -11.01 2.52 -17.61
C LEU A 251 -11.97 3.27 -16.70
N GLY A 252 -13.26 2.97 -16.84
CA GLY A 252 -14.33 3.36 -15.94
C GLY A 252 -15.22 2.15 -15.64
N ILE A 253 -16.11 2.29 -14.66
CA ILE A 253 -17.14 1.31 -14.37
C ILE A 253 -18.50 1.98 -14.50
N ASP A 254 -19.38 1.39 -15.29
CA ASP A 254 -20.73 1.91 -15.50
C ASP A 254 -21.65 1.60 -14.30
N PRO A 255 -22.85 2.22 -14.22
CA PRO A 255 -23.77 1.97 -13.11
C PRO A 255 -24.27 0.52 -12.99
N THR A 256 -24.11 -0.30 -14.03
CA THR A 256 -24.44 -1.74 -14.01
C THR A 256 -23.27 -2.61 -13.56
N GLY A 257 -22.14 -2.00 -13.18
CA GLY A 257 -20.92 -2.67 -12.74
C GLY A 257 -20.04 -3.18 -13.87
N ARG A 258 -20.28 -2.75 -15.12
CA ARG A 258 -19.47 -3.19 -16.27
C ARG A 258 -18.29 -2.24 -16.47
N LEU A 259 -17.12 -2.83 -16.70
CA LEU A 259 -15.92 -2.10 -17.09
C LEU A 259 -16.10 -1.55 -18.52
N PHE A 260 -15.78 -0.27 -18.74
CA PHE A 260 -15.73 0.34 -20.06
C PHE A 260 -14.45 1.17 -20.22
N GLY A 261 -13.99 1.35 -21.44
CA GLY A 261 -12.77 2.11 -21.71
C GLY A 261 -11.99 1.57 -22.90
N VAL A 262 -10.85 2.19 -23.16
CA VAL A 262 -9.92 1.77 -24.21
C VAL A 262 -8.61 1.38 -23.54
N VAL A 263 -8.18 0.14 -23.81
CA VAL A 263 -6.91 -0.40 -23.32
C VAL A 263 -6.12 -0.92 -24.51
N SER A 264 -4.87 -0.48 -24.62
CA SER A 264 -3.89 -1.05 -25.54
C SER A 264 -3.07 -2.07 -24.77
N ILE A 265 -3.14 -3.33 -25.19
CA ILE A 265 -2.43 -4.43 -24.55
C ILE A 265 -1.45 -5.00 -25.57
N GLY A 266 -0.20 -5.17 -25.15
CA GLY A 266 0.85 -5.86 -25.90
C GLY A 266 1.34 -7.07 -25.13
N PHE A 267 1.60 -8.16 -25.83
CA PHE A 267 2.11 -9.40 -25.26
C PHE A 267 3.32 -9.88 -26.06
N ALA A 268 4.23 -10.60 -25.41
CA ALA A 268 5.31 -11.33 -26.07
C ALA A 268 5.57 -12.63 -25.31
N GLY A 269 5.84 -13.73 -26.02
CA GLY A 269 6.20 -15.02 -25.41
C GLY A 269 5.07 -15.68 -24.60
N VAL A 270 3.81 -15.31 -24.83
CA VAL A 270 2.64 -15.84 -24.12
C VAL A 270 1.99 -17.05 -24.81
N ASP A 271 2.53 -17.50 -25.95
CA ASP A 271 1.95 -18.58 -26.75
C ASP A 271 1.72 -19.86 -25.95
N GLU A 272 2.69 -20.24 -25.12
CA GLU A 272 2.63 -21.45 -24.31
C GLU A 272 1.67 -21.30 -23.12
N PHE A 273 1.65 -20.11 -22.49
CA PHE A 273 0.75 -19.78 -21.39
C PHE A 273 -0.72 -19.74 -21.83
N VAL A 274 -1.01 -19.08 -22.95
CA VAL A 274 -2.36 -19.01 -23.54
C VAL A 274 -2.84 -20.41 -23.96
N LYS A 275 -1.96 -21.23 -24.55
CA LYS A 275 -2.27 -22.63 -24.86
C LYS A 275 -2.59 -23.45 -23.61
N ASN A 276 -1.87 -23.26 -22.51
CA ASN A 276 -2.14 -23.96 -21.24
C ASN A 276 -3.43 -23.50 -20.58
N LEU A 277 -3.71 -22.18 -20.54
CA LEU A 277 -4.97 -21.66 -20.03
C LEU A 277 -6.17 -22.14 -20.84
N ALA A 278 -6.05 -22.20 -22.17
CA ALA A 278 -7.10 -22.74 -23.04
C ALA A 278 -7.31 -24.25 -22.82
N ARG A 279 -6.21 -25.03 -22.67
CA ARG A 279 -6.30 -26.46 -22.34
C ARG A 279 -6.96 -26.72 -20.99
N ASN A 280 -6.71 -25.85 -20.01
CA ASN A 280 -7.28 -25.95 -18.67
C ASN A 280 -8.66 -25.29 -18.56
N GLY A 281 -9.24 -24.79 -19.67
CA GLY A 281 -10.57 -24.19 -19.71
C GLY A 281 -10.71 -22.83 -19.02
N VAL A 282 -9.60 -22.16 -18.71
CA VAL A 282 -9.58 -20.88 -18.00
C VAL A 282 -9.95 -19.71 -18.92
N ILE A 283 -9.66 -19.82 -20.23
CA ILE A 283 -10.04 -18.84 -21.25
C ILE A 283 -10.79 -19.51 -22.40
N SER A 284 -11.68 -18.78 -23.06
CA SER A 284 -12.37 -19.28 -24.25
C SER A 284 -11.41 -19.43 -25.42
N SER A 285 -11.71 -20.36 -26.33
CA SER A 285 -10.93 -20.59 -27.55
C SER A 285 -10.87 -19.36 -28.48
N GLU A 286 -11.88 -18.50 -28.45
CA GLU A 286 -11.90 -17.21 -29.17
C GLU A 286 -10.93 -16.19 -28.57
N MET A 287 -10.80 -16.12 -27.24
CA MET A 287 -9.78 -15.26 -26.60
C MET A 287 -8.37 -15.79 -26.87
N ALA A 288 -8.20 -17.11 -26.90
CA ALA A 288 -6.91 -17.72 -27.22
C ALA A 288 -6.46 -17.46 -28.67
N SER A 289 -7.39 -17.40 -29.64
CA SER A 289 -7.06 -17.14 -31.04
C SER A 289 -6.71 -15.67 -31.32
N VAL A 290 -7.36 -14.73 -30.63
CA VAL A 290 -7.04 -13.29 -30.75
C VAL A 290 -5.64 -12.99 -30.18
N ILE A 291 -5.25 -13.64 -29.08
CA ILE A 291 -3.93 -13.41 -28.46
C ILE A 291 -2.80 -14.07 -29.25
N GLY A 292 -3.03 -15.24 -29.87
CA GLY A 292 -2.02 -15.95 -30.67
C GLY A 292 -1.83 -15.44 -32.10
N ALA A 293 -2.59 -14.43 -32.54
CA ALA A 293 -2.53 -13.87 -33.89
C ALA A 293 -1.76 -12.54 -34.00
N VAL A 294 -1.18 -12.06 -32.88
CA VAL A 294 -0.32 -10.87 -32.79
C VAL A 294 1.13 -11.31 -32.63
#